data_AF-A0A9D8BAN3-F1
#
_entry.id   AF-A0A9D8BAN3-F1
#
_cell.length_a   1.000
_cell.length_b   1.000
_cell.length_c   1.000
_cell.angle_alpha   90.00
_cell.angle_beta   90.00
_cell.angle_gamma   90.00
#
_symmetry.space_group_name_H-M   'P 1'
#
loop_
_entity.id
_entity.type
_entity.pdbx_description
1 polymer ?
#
loop_
_entity_poly.entity_id
_entity_poly.type
_entity_poly.pdbx_seq_one_letter_code
_entity_poly.pdbx_strand_id
1 'polypeptide(L)'
;MEIEFEPTLSHCIETLAREEYERVKRSLLDAGEPDAGFGERLESLRLFLEFTDFPDLRGKYERYLVQGRRVRFTIQSKRNRADYKFEVI
;
A
#
# COMPACT_ATOMS: atom_id res chain seq x y z
N MET A 1 3.08 11.72 4.36
CA MET A 1 2.64 10.53 5.13
C MET A 1 3.39 9.28 4.67
N GLU A 2 3.56 8.26 5.53
CA GLU A 2 4.08 6.93 5.16
C GLU A 2 3.05 5.84 5.51
N ILE A 3 2.88 4.86 4.61
CA ILE A 3 2.01 3.69 4.81
C ILE A 3 2.87 2.44 4.66
N GLU A 4 2.84 1.57 5.67
CA GLU A 4 3.63 0.35 5.68
C GLU A 4 2.77 -0.89 5.46
N PHE A 5 3.29 -1.84 4.69
CA PHE A 5 2.69 -3.13 4.45
C PHE A 5 3.73 -4.24 4.52
N GLU A 6 3.33 -5.41 4.98
CA GLU A 6 4.15 -6.62 4.93
C GLU A 6 3.40 -7.71 4.16
N PRO A 7 3.65 -7.86 2.84
CA PRO A 7 3.00 -8.89 2.04
C PRO A 7 3.42 -10.28 2.48
N THR A 8 2.52 -11.23 2.25
CA THR A 8 2.74 -12.66 2.42
C THR A 8 2.45 -13.39 1.11
N LEU A 9 2.74 -14.70 1.07
CA LEU A 9 2.41 -15.53 -0.11
C LEU A 9 0.90 -15.58 -0.38
N SER A 10 0.05 -15.40 0.65
CA SER A 10 -1.41 -15.40 0.52
C SER A 10 -2.01 -14.00 0.37
N HIS A 11 -1.34 -12.95 0.87
CA HIS A 11 -1.80 -11.57 0.80
C HIS A 11 -0.71 -10.70 0.16
N CYS A 12 -0.81 -10.49 -1.14
CA CYS A 12 0.14 -9.65 -1.87
C CYS A 12 -0.06 -8.17 -1.53
N ILE A 13 0.89 -7.33 -1.95
CA ILE A 13 0.86 -5.89 -1.71
C ILE A 13 -0.38 -5.21 -2.32
N GLU A 14 -0.88 -5.71 -3.46
CA GLU A 14 -2.11 -5.21 -4.07
C GLU A 14 -3.33 -5.45 -3.15
N THR A 15 -3.48 -6.68 -2.64
CA THR A 15 -4.58 -7.03 -1.74
C THR A 15 -4.56 -6.17 -0.48
N LEU A 16 -3.38 -6.07 0.17
CA LEU A 16 -3.21 -5.26 1.38
C LEU A 16 -3.54 -3.78 1.14
N ALA A 17 -3.06 -3.21 0.02
CA ALA A 17 -3.35 -1.82 -0.32
C ALA A 17 -4.84 -1.59 -0.61
N ARG A 18 -5.52 -2.54 -1.27
CA ARG A 18 -6.96 -2.44 -1.58
C ARG A 18 -7.83 -2.55 -0.33
N GLU A 19 -7.51 -3.47 0.57
CA GLU A 19 -8.20 -3.60 1.86
C GLU A 19 -8.06 -2.32 2.70
N GLU A 20 -6.85 -1.78 2.75
CA GLU A 20 -6.58 -0.54 3.47
C GLU A 20 -7.27 0.66 2.84
N TYR A 21 -7.32 0.74 1.50
CA TYR A 21 -8.06 1.79 0.78
C TYR A 21 -9.53 1.76 1.16
N GLU A 22 -10.17 0.59 1.11
CA GLU A 22 -11.58 0.45 1.48
C GLU A 22 -11.83 0.75 2.97
N ARG A 23 -10.91 0.36 3.85
CA ARG A 23 -10.99 0.69 5.28
C ARG A 23 -10.98 2.21 5.50
N VAL A 24 -9.99 2.90 4.93
CA VAL A 24 -9.84 4.36 5.05
C VAL A 24 -11.04 5.09 4.43
N LYS A 25 -11.49 4.64 3.26
CA LYS A 25 -12.66 5.18 2.56
C LYS A 25 -13.92 5.08 3.42
N ARG A 26 -14.18 3.92 4.04
CA ARG A 26 -15.32 3.76 4.95
C ARG A 26 -15.21 4.66 6.17
N SER A 27 -14.04 4.71 6.81
CA SER A 27 -13.81 5.60 7.95
C SER A 27 -14.05 7.08 7.63
N LEU A 28 -13.70 7.52 6.42
CA LEU A 28 -13.99 8.89 5.95
C LEU A 28 -15.48 9.17 5.77
N LEU A 29 -16.23 8.19 5.27
CA LEU A 29 -17.68 8.32 5.10
C LEU A 29 -18.42 8.31 6.45
N ASP A 30 -17.93 7.53 7.41
CA ASP A 30 -18.53 7.38 8.74
C ASP A 30 -18.21 8.55 9.68
N ALA A 31 -17.04 9.20 9.52
CA ALA A 31 -16.54 10.22 10.44
C ALA A 31 -17.28 11.58 10.36
N GLY A 32 -18.08 11.84 9.32
CA GLY A 32 -18.81 13.11 9.14
C GLY A 32 -17.93 14.33 8.82
N GLU A 33 -16.73 14.42 9.40
CA GLU A 33 -15.66 15.34 9.04
C GLU A 33 -14.37 14.57 8.70
N PRO A 34 -13.80 14.75 7.49
CA PRO A 34 -12.56 14.10 7.12
C PRO A 34 -11.37 14.74 7.83
N ASP A 35 -10.66 13.98 8.67
CA ASP A 35 -9.30 14.35 9.09
C ASP A 35 -8.45 14.51 7.82
N ALA A 36 -7.71 15.62 7.70
CA ALA A 36 -6.82 15.89 6.58
C ALA A 36 -5.83 14.74 6.32
N GLY A 37 -5.43 14.01 7.38
CA GLY A 37 -4.61 12.81 7.29
C GLY A 37 -5.30 11.63 6.58
N PHE A 38 -6.59 11.44 6.76
CA PHE A 38 -7.32 10.38 6.05
C PHE A 38 -7.42 10.66 4.55
N GLY A 39 -7.59 11.93 4.16
CA GLY A 39 -7.57 12.35 2.76
C GLY A 39 -6.22 12.07 2.09
N GLU A 40 -5.10 12.45 2.72
CA GLU A 40 -3.76 12.17 2.22
C GLU A 40 -3.49 10.66 2.11
N ARG A 41 -3.92 9.87 3.11
CA ARG A 41 -3.79 8.40 3.09
C ARG A 41 -4.57 7.78 1.94
N LEU A 42 -5.81 8.20 1.74
CA LEU A 42 -6.69 7.68 0.69
C LEU A 42 -6.13 7.98 -0.71
N GLU A 43 -5.67 9.21 -0.95
CA GLU A 43 -5.05 9.59 -2.22
C GLU A 43 -3.75 8.81 -2.48
N SER A 44 -2.93 8.59 -1.44
CA SER A 44 -1.70 7.78 -1.56
C SER A 44 -2.01 6.36 -2.03
N LEU A 45 -3.01 5.72 -1.41
CA LEU A 45 -3.44 4.37 -1.75
C LEU A 45 -4.07 4.31 -3.15
N ARG A 46 -4.87 5.33 -3.51
CA ARG A 46 -5.46 5.45 -4.86
C ARG A 46 -4.38 5.50 -5.93
N LEU A 47 -3.42 6.42 -5.79
CA LEU A 47 -2.33 6.57 -6.75
C LEU A 47 -1.47 5.31 -6.84
N PHE A 48 -1.21 4.65 -5.70
CA PHE A 48 -0.47 3.39 -5.69
C PHE A 48 -1.24 2.29 -6.44
N LEU A 49 -2.55 2.14 -6.19
CA LEU A 49 -3.39 1.14 -6.85
C LEU A 49 -3.58 1.42 -8.35
N GLU A 50 -3.59 2.69 -8.77
CA GLU A 50 -3.85 3.09 -10.15
C GLU A 50 -2.61 3.01 -11.06
N PHE A 51 -1.42 3.30 -10.52
CA PHE A 51 -0.20 3.47 -11.33
C PHE A 51 0.86 2.38 -11.12
N THR A 52 0.61 1.37 -10.28
CA THR A 52 1.58 0.30 -10.01
C THR A 52 1.32 -0.92 -10.89
N ASP A 53 2.38 -1.41 -11.54
CA ASP A 53 2.39 -2.73 -12.18
C ASP A 53 2.59 -3.82 -11.11
N PHE A 54 1.48 -4.33 -10.57
CA PHE A 54 1.51 -5.35 -9.53
C PHE A 54 2.09 -6.71 -9.98
N PRO A 55 1.82 -7.20 -11.20
CA PRO A 55 2.50 -8.39 -11.72
C PRO A 55 4.03 -8.27 -11.70
N ASP A 56 4.59 -7.19 -12.24
CA ASP A 56 6.04 -6.95 -12.24
C ASP A 56 6.56 -6.79 -10.80
N LEU A 57 5.84 -6.03 -9.97
CA LEU A 57 6.24 -5.81 -8.58
C LEU A 57 6.26 -7.12 -7.78
N ARG A 58 5.24 -7.97 -7.93
CA ARG A 58 5.19 -9.29 -7.29
C ARG A 58 6.37 -10.16 -7.70
N GLY A 59 6.72 -10.17 -8.98
CA GLY A 59 7.90 -10.90 -9.49
C GLY A 59 9.20 -10.48 -8.82
N LYS A 60 9.33 -9.22 -8.39
CA LYS A 60 10.55 -8.70 -7.74
C LYS A 60 10.73 -9.19 -6.30
N TYR A 61 9.66 -9.29 -5.52
CA TYR A 61 9.77 -9.60 -4.09
C TYR A 61 9.34 -11.02 -3.69
N GLU A 62 8.50 -11.69 -4.48
CA GLU A 62 7.91 -13.00 -4.11
C GLU A 62 8.99 -14.06 -3.84
N ARG A 63 10.11 -14.04 -4.57
CA ARG A 63 11.25 -14.93 -4.35
C ARG A 63 11.78 -14.90 -2.90
N TYR A 64 11.71 -13.75 -2.23
CA TYR A 64 12.16 -13.62 -0.85
C TYR A 64 11.16 -14.25 0.12
N LEU A 65 9.86 -14.09 -0.15
CA LEU A 65 8.80 -14.71 0.65
C LEU A 65 8.85 -16.25 0.55
N VAL A 66 9.10 -16.79 -0.65
CA VAL A 66 9.28 -18.24 -0.86
C VAL A 66 10.47 -18.79 -0.09
N GLN A 67 11.51 -17.97 0.12
CA GLN A 67 12.68 -18.31 0.94
C GLN A 67 12.42 -18.17 2.46
N GLY A 68 11.19 -17.87 2.88
CA GLY A 68 10.82 -17.64 4.28
C GLY A 68 11.29 -16.30 4.84
N ARG A 69 11.77 -15.38 3.98
CA ARG A 69 12.15 -14.02 4.40
C ARG A 69 10.92 -13.12 4.44
N ARG A 70 11.01 -12.01 5.16
CA ARG A 70 9.96 -11.01 5.20
C ARG A 70 10.31 -9.86 4.27
N VAL A 71 9.28 -9.20 3.77
CA VAL A 71 9.40 -8.02 2.93
C VAL A 71 8.54 -6.94 3.53
N ARG A 72 9.08 -5.74 3.71
CA ARG A 72 8.33 -4.55 4.11
C ARG A 72 8.25 -3.60 2.94
N PHE A 73 7.06 -3.09 2.69
CA PHE A 73 6.77 -2.02 1.76
C PHE A 73 6.54 -0.73 2.53
N THR A 74 7.09 0.37 2.04
CA THR A 74 6.77 1.73 2.50
C THR A 74 6.29 2.53 1.31
N ILE A 75 5.02 2.95 1.34
CA ILE A 75 4.42 3.85 0.36
C ILE A 75 4.53 5.27 0.89
N GLN A 76 5.07 6.16 0.07
CA GLN A 76 5.26 7.58 0.37
C GLN A 76 4.47 8.43 -0.61
N SER A 77 3.67 9.36 -0.08
CA SER A 77 3.01 10.36 -0.91
C SER A 77 3.97 11.49 -1.25
N LYS A 78 4.17 11.77 -2.54
CA LYS A 78 4.84 12.99 -3.02
C LYS A 78 3.92 13.73 -3.96
N ARG A 79 3.42 14.91 -3.55
CA ARG A 79 2.66 15.96 -4.29
C ARG A 79 1.66 15.52 -5.39
N ASN A 80 1.98 14.63 -6.32
CA ASN A 80 1.13 14.06 -7.38
C ASN A 80 1.38 12.56 -7.72
N ARG A 81 2.23 11.83 -6.98
CA ARG A 81 2.50 10.39 -7.18
C ARG A 81 2.68 9.66 -5.85
N ALA A 82 2.30 8.39 -5.83
CA ALA A 82 2.72 7.46 -4.79
C ALA A 82 4.06 6.85 -5.21
N ASP A 83 5.12 7.20 -4.49
CA ASP A 83 6.38 6.47 -4.56
C ASP A 83 6.30 5.28 -3.59
N TYR A 84 7.03 4.22 -3.88
CA TYR A 84 7.16 3.09 -2.97
C TYR A 84 8.59 2.55 -2.97
N LYS A 85 8.97 1.97 -1.83
CA LYS A 85 10.17 1.15 -1.68
C LYS A 85 9.80 -0.14 -0.98
N PHE A 86 10.57 -1.19 -1.23
CA PHE A 86 10.52 -2.38 -0.38
C PHE A 86 11.91 -2.79 0.05
N GLU A 87 11.97 -3.41 1.22
CA GLU A 87 13.18 -3.94 1.84
C GLU A 87 12.93 -5.35 2.34
N VAL A 88 13.95 -6.20 2.26
CA VAL A 88 13.91 -7.57 2.79
C VAL A 88 14.40 -7.51 4.23
N ILE A 89 13.59 -8.00 5.17
CA ILE A 89 13.85 -7.98 6.61
C ILE A 89 13.92 -9.39 7.19
#